data_AF-A0A3D0V6J0-F1
#
_entry.id   AF-A0A3D0V6J0-F1
#
_cell.length_a   1.000
_cell.length_b   1.000
_cell.length_c   1.000
_cell.angle_alpha   90.00
_cell.angle_beta   90.00
_cell.angle_gamma   90.00
#
_symmetry.space_group_name_H-M   'P 1'
#
loop_
_entity.id
_entity.type
_entity.pdbx_description
1 polymer ?
#
loop_
_entity_poly.entity_id
_entity_poly.type
_entity_poly.pdbx_seq_one_letter_code
_entity_poly.pdbx_strand_id
1 'polypeptide(L)'
;MLVRKILHKQLPKGKEGDVAILGILLGIIFVVAVVVKMIQVFTPPSTTPLLAQKEGLVRAQTMEEISNYTQTQIALPEDLFSSELSVMGVYTQDQDQFVKEGTVVLVLARNGSRFVQISFQPNLTMEEQMNRYTLLPLEEILIGKEAGYFITLEKSFLECADNPEGIPDVCTFSKALTFTAGQSIVTISVDGGHASDGEVIAMARSIEGQMSQKIDDSEE
;
A
#
# COMPACT_ATOMS: atom_id res chain seq x y z
N MET A 1 13.24 74.62 -4.89
CA MET A 1 14.44 73.94 -5.42
C MET A 1 14.99 72.95 -4.37
N LEU A 2 14.21 71.93 -4.00
CA LEU A 2 14.51 71.10 -2.80
C LEU A 2 13.93 69.68 -2.88
N VAL A 3 13.80 69.11 -4.09
CA VAL A 3 13.26 67.75 -4.32
C VAL A 3 14.19 66.95 -5.25
N ARG A 4 15.51 67.03 -5.04
CA ARG A 4 16.47 66.30 -5.90
C ARG A 4 17.59 65.58 -5.15
N LYS A 5 17.48 65.41 -3.83
CA LYS A 5 18.57 64.85 -2.99
C LYS A 5 18.22 63.60 -2.17
N ILE A 6 17.09 62.95 -2.43
CA ILE A 6 16.71 61.70 -1.74
C ILE A 6 16.55 60.55 -2.75
N LEU A 7 17.46 60.46 -3.72
CA LEU A 7 17.53 59.33 -4.64
C LEU A 7 18.99 58.90 -4.83
N HIS A 8 19.70 58.69 -3.72
CA HIS A 8 20.98 57.96 -3.70
C HIS A 8 21.18 57.37 -2.31
N LYS A 9 20.21 56.58 -1.85
CA LYS A 9 20.42 55.67 -0.73
C LYS A 9 21.13 54.45 -1.29
N GLN A 10 22.45 54.49 -1.17
CA GLN A 10 23.44 53.43 -1.33
C GLN A 10 22.90 52.07 -1.81
N LEU A 11 23.06 51.81 -3.10
CA LEU A 11 23.41 50.46 -3.53
C LEU A 11 24.79 50.17 -2.94
N PRO A 12 24.96 49.11 -2.13
CA PRO A 12 26.29 48.74 -1.66
C PRO A 12 27.15 48.47 -2.89
N LYS A 13 28.30 49.14 -2.96
CA LYS A 13 29.34 48.83 -3.94
C LYS A 13 29.65 47.35 -3.79
N GLY A 14 29.22 46.55 -4.77
CA GLY A 14 29.52 45.14 -4.87
C GLY A 14 31.02 44.98 -4.71
N LYS A 15 31.42 44.40 -3.59
CA LYS A 15 32.80 43.99 -3.38
C LYS A 15 33.03 42.84 -4.35
N GLU A 16 34.18 42.82 -5.02
CA GLU A 16 34.61 41.69 -5.87
C GLU A 16 34.51 40.32 -5.14
N GLY A 17 34.44 40.33 -3.80
CA GLY A 17 34.15 39.15 -2.97
C GLY A 17 32.72 38.58 -3.07
N ASP A 18 31.68 39.36 -3.36
CA ASP A 18 30.29 38.85 -3.39
C ASP A 18 30.02 37.97 -4.62
N VAL A 19 30.65 38.27 -5.75
CA VAL A 19 30.57 37.45 -6.97
C VAL A 19 31.35 36.14 -6.79
N ALA A 20 32.51 36.20 -6.12
CA ALA A 20 33.30 35.03 -5.80
C ALA A 20 32.57 34.09 -4.81
N ILE A 21 31.93 34.66 -3.78
CA ILE A 21 31.13 33.89 -2.81
C ILE A 21 29.91 33.25 -3.47
N LEU A 22 29.20 33.98 -4.34
CA LEU A 22 28.07 33.42 -5.10
C LEU A 22 28.53 32.28 -6.03
N GLY A 23 29.69 32.43 -6.68
CA GLY A 23 30.28 31.38 -7.52
C GLY A 23 30.65 30.12 -6.72
N ILE A 24 31.20 30.28 -5.51
CA ILE A 24 31.51 29.16 -4.61
C ILE A 24 30.22 28.46 -4.15
N LEU A 25 29.19 29.23 -3.76
CA LEU A 25 27.90 28.68 -3.35
C LEU A 25 27.22 27.90 -4.48
N LEU A 26 27.21 28.42 -5.70
CA LEU A 26 26.69 27.72 -6.88
C LEU A 26 27.49 26.45 -7.18
N GLY A 27 28.81 26.50 -7.02
CA GLY A 27 29.68 25.33 -7.14
C GLY A 27 29.32 24.24 -6.12
N ILE A 28 29.11 24.61 -4.86
CA ILE A 28 28.71 23.67 -3.79
C ILE A 28 27.34 23.07 -4.09
N ILE A 29 26.35 23.88 -4.48
CA ILE A 29 25.00 23.39 -4.83
C ILE A 29 25.08 22.41 -6.00
N PHE A 30 25.88 22.72 -7.02
CA PHE A 30 26.09 21.83 -8.16
C PHE A 30 26.73 20.50 -7.73
N VAL A 31 27.78 20.54 -6.91
CA VAL A 31 28.42 19.34 -6.38
C VAL A 31 27.45 18.51 -5.55
N VAL A 32 26.67 19.13 -4.65
CA VAL A 32 25.65 18.43 -3.86
C VAL A 32 24.58 17.82 -4.77
N ALA A 33 24.10 18.53 -5.78
CA ALA A 33 23.12 18.01 -6.73
C ALA A 33 23.66 16.81 -7.53
N VAL A 34 24.92 16.86 -7.96
CA VAL A 34 25.60 15.76 -8.66
C VAL A 34 25.81 14.57 -7.73
N VAL A 35 26.22 14.79 -6.47
CA VAL A 35 26.38 13.74 -5.46
C VAL A 35 25.04 13.09 -5.13
N VAL A 36 23.98 13.88 -4.94
CA VAL A 36 22.62 13.36 -4.73
C VAL A 36 22.16 12.54 -5.93
N LYS A 37 22.38 13.02 -7.16
CA LYS A 37 22.06 12.25 -8.37
C LYS A 37 22.89 10.98 -8.51
N MET A 38 24.18 11.01 -8.15
CA MET A 38 25.01 9.81 -8.14
C MET A 38 24.52 8.82 -7.09
N ILE A 39 24.26 9.27 -5.86
CA ILE A 39 23.69 8.42 -4.81
C ILE A 39 22.40 7.78 -5.32
N GLN A 40 21.47 8.55 -5.90
CA GLN A 40 20.23 8.03 -6.47
C GLN A 40 20.42 7.05 -7.64
N VAL A 41 21.50 7.15 -8.42
CA VAL A 41 21.82 6.18 -9.48
C VAL A 41 22.44 4.90 -8.91
N PHE A 42 23.19 5.00 -7.80
CA PHE A 42 23.88 3.87 -7.18
C PHE A 42 23.06 3.18 -6.07
N THR A 43 22.07 3.85 -5.49
CA THR A 43 21.09 3.23 -4.61
C THR A 43 19.88 2.84 -5.46
N PRO A 44 19.66 1.54 -5.76
CA PRO A 44 18.41 1.12 -6.37
C PRO A 44 17.24 1.62 -5.50
N PRO A 45 16.08 1.97 -6.10
CA PRO A 45 14.89 2.24 -5.31
C PRO A 45 14.69 1.07 -4.35
N SER A 46 14.39 1.37 -3.08
CA SER A 46 14.18 0.35 -2.05
C SER A 46 13.33 -0.78 -2.62
N THR A 47 13.95 -1.95 -2.81
CA THR A 47 13.30 -3.13 -3.38
C THR A 47 12.57 -3.87 -2.27
N THR A 48 11.80 -3.17 -1.43
CA THR A 48 10.88 -3.86 -0.51
C THR A 48 9.94 -4.69 -1.38
N PRO A 49 10.00 -6.02 -1.30
CA PRO A 49 9.19 -6.86 -2.16
C PRO A 49 7.73 -6.54 -1.89
N LEU A 50 6.97 -6.27 -2.97
CA LEU A 50 5.55 -5.93 -2.88
C LEU A 50 4.71 -7.07 -2.27
N LEU A 51 5.24 -8.29 -2.29
CA LEU A 51 4.70 -9.48 -1.64
C LEU A 51 5.76 -10.20 -0.81
N ALA A 52 5.34 -10.60 0.38
CA ALA A 52 6.02 -11.53 1.29
C ALA A 52 6.44 -12.82 0.58
N GLN A 53 7.73 -13.08 0.40
CA GLN A 53 8.15 -14.34 -0.23
C GLN A 53 8.26 -15.45 0.82
N LYS A 54 7.27 -16.34 0.85
CA LYS A 54 7.29 -17.57 1.66
C LYS A 54 7.26 -18.82 0.79
N GLU A 55 7.65 -19.94 1.38
CA GLU A 55 7.45 -21.26 0.79
C GLU A 55 5.97 -21.48 0.45
N GLY A 56 5.68 -22.01 -0.74
CA GLY A 56 4.29 -22.18 -1.20
C GLY A 56 3.65 -20.94 -1.81
N LEU A 57 4.29 -19.75 -1.81
CA LEU A 57 3.78 -18.63 -2.61
C LEU A 57 4.15 -18.83 -4.09
N VAL A 58 3.13 -18.96 -4.94
CA VAL A 58 3.28 -18.93 -6.40
C VAL A 58 2.78 -17.60 -6.93
N ARG A 59 3.61 -16.90 -7.70
CA ARG A 59 3.21 -15.65 -8.37
C ARG A 59 2.46 -15.97 -9.65
N ALA A 60 1.33 -15.30 -9.84
CA ALA A 60 0.54 -15.35 -11.07
C ALA A 60 0.72 -14.05 -11.85
N GLN A 61 0.84 -14.14 -13.16
CA GLN A 61 0.91 -12.99 -14.07
C GLN A 61 -0.47 -12.56 -14.54
N THR A 62 -1.42 -13.50 -14.58
CA THR A 62 -2.82 -13.24 -14.98
C THR A 62 -3.80 -13.79 -13.95
N MET A 63 -5.04 -13.28 -13.98
CA MET A 63 -6.13 -13.80 -13.15
C MET A 63 -6.50 -15.24 -13.51
N GLU A 64 -6.33 -15.64 -14.78
CA GLU A 64 -6.58 -17.00 -15.24
C GLU A 64 -5.57 -17.98 -14.63
N GLU A 65 -4.30 -17.57 -14.51
CA GLU A 65 -3.28 -18.40 -13.87
C GLU A 65 -3.62 -18.72 -12.40
N ILE A 66 -4.31 -17.84 -11.68
CA ILE A 66 -4.74 -18.09 -10.30
C ILE A 66 -5.67 -19.31 -10.23
N SER A 67 -6.56 -19.47 -11.22
CA SER A 67 -7.49 -20.61 -11.25
C SER A 67 -6.81 -21.97 -11.41
N ASN A 68 -5.55 -22.00 -11.84
CA ASN A 68 -4.76 -23.25 -11.89
C ASN A 68 -4.28 -23.70 -10.50
N TYR A 69 -4.26 -22.81 -9.52
CA TYR A 69 -3.72 -23.06 -8.18
C TYR A 69 -4.79 -23.11 -7.10
N THR A 70 -5.94 -22.46 -7.31
CA THR A 70 -7.01 -22.42 -6.31
C THR A 70 -8.38 -22.24 -6.95
N GLN A 71 -9.42 -22.70 -6.24
CA GLN A 71 -10.82 -22.45 -6.56
C GLN A 71 -11.36 -21.21 -5.83
N THR A 72 -10.54 -20.53 -5.03
CA THR A 72 -10.91 -19.29 -4.34
C THR A 72 -11.42 -18.27 -5.34
N GLN A 73 -12.67 -17.87 -5.17
CA GLN A 73 -13.27 -16.81 -5.97
C GLN A 73 -12.61 -15.48 -5.64
N ILE A 74 -12.28 -14.72 -6.68
CA ILE A 74 -11.64 -13.41 -6.56
C ILE A 74 -12.36 -12.40 -7.46
N ALA A 75 -12.37 -11.14 -7.02
CA ALA A 75 -12.86 -10.01 -7.80
C ALA A 75 -11.90 -8.83 -7.62
N LEU A 76 -11.66 -8.09 -8.69
CA LEU A 76 -10.95 -6.81 -8.61
C LEU A 76 -11.95 -5.70 -8.33
N PRO A 77 -11.60 -4.66 -7.56
CA PRO A 77 -12.42 -3.46 -7.46
C PRO A 77 -12.68 -2.86 -8.86
N GLU A 78 -13.89 -2.37 -9.09
CA GLU A 78 -14.26 -1.67 -10.35
C GLU A 78 -13.46 -0.38 -10.54
N ASP A 79 -13.24 0.37 -9.46
CA ASP A 79 -12.39 1.55 -9.44
C ASP A 79 -11.08 1.26 -8.69
N LEU A 80 -9.96 1.42 -9.40
CA LEU A 80 -8.63 1.26 -8.84
C LEU A 80 -8.04 2.58 -8.31
N PHE A 81 -8.76 3.71 -8.38
CA PHE A 81 -8.34 5.00 -7.82
C PHE A 81 -6.93 5.45 -8.27
N SER A 82 -6.69 5.35 -9.58
CA SER A 82 -5.39 5.62 -10.23
C SER A 82 -4.24 4.72 -9.76
N SER A 83 -4.55 3.59 -9.13
CA SER A 83 -3.60 2.50 -8.90
C SER A 83 -3.68 1.46 -10.01
N GLU A 84 -2.66 0.61 -10.09
CA GLU A 84 -2.59 -0.52 -11.00
C GLU A 84 -2.32 -1.80 -10.23
N LEU A 85 -2.83 -2.92 -10.74
CA LEU A 85 -2.50 -4.24 -10.22
C LEU A 85 -1.03 -4.53 -10.50
N SER A 86 -0.23 -4.59 -9.44
CA SER A 86 1.22 -4.72 -9.53
C SER A 86 1.68 -6.16 -9.38
N VAL A 87 1.11 -6.92 -8.43
CA VAL A 87 1.48 -8.32 -8.20
C VAL A 87 0.27 -9.13 -7.76
N MET A 88 0.23 -10.40 -8.17
CA MET A 88 -0.69 -11.42 -7.68
C MET A 88 0.08 -12.64 -7.19
N GLY A 89 -0.43 -13.28 -6.14
CA GLY A 89 0.12 -14.54 -5.66
C GLY A 89 -0.93 -15.43 -5.02
N VAL A 90 -0.67 -16.72 -5.05
CA VAL A 90 -1.48 -17.77 -4.42
C VAL A 90 -0.61 -18.55 -3.46
N TYR A 91 -1.05 -18.72 -2.23
CA TYR A 91 -0.43 -19.65 -1.29
C TYR A 91 -0.95 -21.05 -1.57
N THR A 92 -0.08 -21.95 -2.03
CA THR A 92 -0.40 -23.34 -2.36
C THR A 92 -0.26 -24.29 -1.17
N GLN A 93 0.06 -23.76 0.01
CA GLN A 93 0.17 -24.49 1.27
C GLN A 93 -0.22 -23.56 2.42
N ASP A 94 -0.75 -24.14 3.51
CA ASP A 94 -0.97 -23.45 4.78
C ASP A 94 0.35 -22.84 5.28
N GLN A 95 0.33 -21.53 5.55
CA GLN A 95 1.48 -20.83 6.12
C GLN A 95 1.36 -20.70 7.64
N ASP A 96 0.15 -20.45 8.11
CA ASP A 96 -0.20 -20.32 9.52
C ASP A 96 -1.71 -20.50 9.71
N GLN A 97 -2.23 -20.14 10.88
CA GLN A 97 -3.65 -20.26 11.18
C GLN A 97 -4.55 -19.29 10.39
N PHE A 98 -4.00 -18.22 9.82
CA PHE A 98 -4.76 -17.17 9.11
C PHE A 98 -4.52 -17.17 7.60
N VAL A 99 -3.35 -17.62 7.15
CA VAL A 99 -3.02 -17.76 5.72
C VAL A 99 -3.10 -19.25 5.36
N LYS A 100 -4.27 -19.64 4.87
CA LYS A 100 -4.61 -21.00 4.44
C LYS A 100 -4.22 -21.26 2.98
N GLU A 101 -4.04 -22.53 2.64
CA GLU A 101 -3.96 -22.98 1.26
C GLU A 101 -5.12 -22.39 0.43
N GLY A 102 -4.79 -21.91 -0.77
CA GLY A 102 -5.72 -21.24 -1.66
C GLY A 102 -5.91 -19.75 -1.36
N THR A 103 -5.25 -19.18 -0.35
CA THR A 103 -5.26 -17.73 -0.11
C THR A 103 -4.66 -17.00 -1.31
N VAL A 104 -5.42 -16.05 -1.87
CA VAL A 104 -4.98 -15.21 -2.98
C VAL A 104 -4.64 -13.82 -2.44
N VAL A 105 -3.52 -13.26 -2.87
CA VAL A 105 -3.10 -11.90 -2.52
C VAL A 105 -2.90 -11.09 -3.79
N LEU A 106 -3.54 -9.93 -3.85
CA LEU A 106 -3.42 -8.94 -4.91
C LEU A 106 -2.81 -7.68 -4.31
N VAL A 107 -1.84 -7.07 -5.01
CA VAL A 107 -1.21 -5.82 -4.58
C VAL A 107 -1.46 -4.75 -5.62
N LEU A 108 -2.14 -3.68 -5.21
CA LEU A 108 -2.32 -2.51 -6.03
C LEU A 108 -1.25 -1.47 -5.69
N ALA A 109 -0.62 -0.88 -6.70
CA ALA A 109 0.41 0.13 -6.55
C ALA A 109 -0.02 1.45 -7.17
N ARG A 110 0.33 2.57 -6.54
CA ARG A 110 0.08 3.93 -7.00
C ARG A 110 1.36 4.75 -6.86
N ASN A 111 1.78 5.40 -7.94
CA ASN A 111 3.01 6.21 -7.97
C ASN A 111 4.28 5.43 -7.52
N GLY A 112 4.37 4.15 -7.88
CA GLY A 112 5.51 3.30 -7.52
C GLY A 112 5.56 2.87 -6.05
N SER A 113 4.49 3.10 -5.27
CA SER A 113 4.35 2.64 -3.89
C SER A 113 3.12 1.75 -3.74
N ARG A 114 3.15 0.83 -2.78
CA ARG A 114 2.00 -0.02 -2.47
C ARG A 114 0.85 0.85 -1.96
N PHE A 115 -0.29 0.77 -2.64
CA PHE A 115 -1.50 1.51 -2.29
C PHE A 115 -2.34 0.68 -1.32
N VAL A 116 -2.69 -0.55 -1.72
CA VAL A 116 -3.39 -1.53 -0.89
C VAL A 116 -2.92 -2.94 -1.22
N GLN A 117 -3.07 -3.84 -0.25
CA GLN A 117 -3.02 -5.28 -0.45
C GLN A 117 -4.40 -5.86 -0.18
N ILE A 118 -4.91 -6.68 -1.09
CA ILE A 118 -6.20 -7.36 -0.97
C ILE A 118 -5.91 -8.85 -0.81
N SER A 119 -6.38 -9.44 0.28
CA SER A 119 -6.21 -10.86 0.57
C SER A 119 -7.56 -11.55 0.60
N PHE A 120 -7.73 -12.60 -0.21
CA PHE A 120 -8.90 -13.47 -0.25
C PHE A 120 -8.54 -14.78 0.46
N GLN A 121 -9.08 -14.97 1.65
CA GLN A 121 -8.75 -16.09 2.53
C GLN A 121 -9.92 -17.08 2.54
N PRO A 122 -9.80 -18.23 1.85
CA PRO A 122 -10.80 -19.28 1.90
C PRO A 122 -10.75 -20.00 3.26
N ASN A 123 -11.83 -20.69 3.62
CA ASN A 123 -11.89 -21.58 4.78
C ASN A 123 -11.52 -20.90 6.12
N LEU A 124 -11.73 -19.59 6.21
CA LEU A 124 -11.53 -18.80 7.42
C LEU A 124 -12.87 -18.18 7.81
N THR A 125 -13.18 -18.16 9.10
CA THR A 125 -14.37 -17.46 9.60
C THR A 125 -14.04 -16.02 10.00
N MET A 126 -15.07 -15.16 10.02
CA MET A 126 -14.90 -13.79 10.51
C MET A 126 -14.43 -13.77 11.96
N GLU A 127 -14.93 -14.68 12.81
CA GLU A 127 -14.50 -14.80 14.21
C GLU A 127 -13.00 -15.12 14.31
N GLU A 128 -12.53 -16.13 13.57
CA GLU A 128 -11.11 -16.49 13.54
C GLU A 128 -10.24 -15.34 13.03
N GLN A 129 -10.68 -14.61 12.00
CA GLN A 129 -9.94 -13.46 11.50
C GLN A 129 -9.94 -12.30 12.51
N MET A 130 -11.06 -12.02 13.19
CA MET A 130 -11.15 -10.96 14.19
C MET A 130 -10.38 -11.27 15.47
N ASN A 131 -10.14 -12.56 15.78
CA ASN A 131 -9.23 -12.95 16.86
C ASN A 131 -7.79 -12.44 16.65
N ARG A 132 -7.40 -12.10 15.41
CA ARG A 132 -6.11 -11.44 15.13
C ARG A 132 -6.05 -10.00 15.66
N TYR A 133 -7.20 -9.36 15.85
CA TYR A 133 -7.33 -7.93 16.11
C TYR A 133 -8.06 -7.62 17.42
N THR A 134 -8.31 -8.60 18.30
CA THR A 134 -9.13 -8.49 19.53
C THR A 134 -8.77 -7.32 20.45
N LEU A 135 -7.50 -6.87 20.44
CA LEU A 135 -7.01 -5.79 21.31
C LEU A 135 -6.92 -4.43 20.61
N LEU A 136 -7.32 -4.33 19.36
CA LEU A 136 -7.21 -3.11 18.56
C LEU A 136 -8.54 -2.37 18.48
N PRO A 137 -8.52 -1.05 18.22
CA PRO A 137 -9.72 -0.30 17.89
C PRO A 137 -10.35 -0.85 16.60
N LEU A 138 -11.62 -1.28 16.72
CA LEU A 138 -12.44 -1.80 15.63
C LEU A 138 -13.64 -0.86 15.42
N GLU A 139 -13.89 -0.51 14.16
CA GLU A 139 -15.10 0.19 13.74
C GLU A 139 -15.89 -0.73 12.80
N GLU A 140 -17.16 -0.97 13.11
CA GLU A 140 -18.05 -1.71 12.23
C GLU A 140 -18.58 -0.81 11.12
N ILE A 141 -18.47 -1.26 9.88
CA ILE A 141 -18.87 -0.53 8.68
C ILE A 141 -19.72 -1.44 7.80
N LEU A 142 -20.82 -0.92 7.26
CA LEU A 142 -21.67 -1.69 6.35
C LEU A 142 -21.04 -1.81 4.94
N ILE A 143 -20.76 -3.06 4.53
CA ILE A 143 -20.26 -3.45 3.21
C ILE A 143 -21.36 -4.27 2.53
N GLY A 144 -22.11 -3.63 1.63
CA GLY A 144 -23.28 -4.24 1.03
C GLY A 144 -24.36 -4.54 2.07
N LYS A 145 -24.67 -5.82 2.27
CA LYS A 145 -25.62 -6.29 3.29
C LYS A 145 -24.94 -6.80 4.57
N GLU A 146 -23.62 -6.94 4.58
CA GLU A 146 -22.87 -7.51 5.69
C GLU A 146 -22.02 -6.48 6.43
N ALA A 147 -21.66 -6.80 7.67
CA ALA A 147 -20.74 -6.02 8.47
C ALA A 147 -19.30 -6.29 8.03
N GLY A 148 -18.56 -5.23 7.75
CA GLY A 148 -17.11 -5.22 7.67
C GLY A 148 -16.52 -4.54 8.92
N TYR A 149 -15.28 -4.90 9.25
CA TYR A 149 -14.58 -4.38 10.42
C TYR A 149 -13.34 -3.63 9.96
N PHE A 150 -13.33 -2.33 10.26
CA PHE A 150 -12.23 -1.44 10.00
C PHE A 150 -11.33 -1.41 11.24
N ILE A 151 -10.09 -1.85 11.06
CA ILE A 151 -9.08 -1.96 12.12
C ILE A 151 -8.07 -0.84 11.91
N THR A 152 -7.84 -0.03 12.96
CA THR A 152 -6.74 0.93 12.96
C THR A 152 -5.57 0.37 13.75
N LEU A 153 -4.41 0.26 13.12
CA LEU A 153 -3.17 -0.21 13.73
C LEU A 153 -2.46 1.00 14.35
N GLU A 154 -2.70 1.26 15.64
CA GLU A 154 -2.06 2.37 16.36
C GLU A 154 -0.55 2.13 16.43
N LYS A 155 0.19 3.00 15.72
CA LYS A 155 1.63 2.94 15.45
C LYS A 155 1.96 1.89 14.38
N SER A 156 2.48 2.41 13.27
CA SER A 156 3.37 1.65 12.39
C SER A 156 4.29 0.81 13.27
N PHE A 157 4.12 -0.51 13.25
CA PHE A 157 5.24 -1.37 13.64
C PHE A 157 6.46 -0.88 12.85
N LEU A 158 7.64 -0.94 13.44
CA LEU A 158 8.81 -0.29 12.86
C LEU A 158 8.98 -0.67 11.39
N GLU A 159 9.36 0.34 10.59
CA GLU A 159 9.83 0.26 9.20
C GLU A 159 10.39 -1.12 8.90
N CYS A 160 9.96 -1.74 7.79
CA CYS A 160 10.43 -3.00 7.18
C CYS A 160 11.81 -3.49 7.67
N ALA A 161 11.89 -3.94 8.90
CA ALA A 161 13.12 -4.34 9.55
C ALA A 161 12.92 -5.80 9.87
N ASP A 162 13.83 -6.62 9.34
CA ASP A 162 14.00 -8.04 9.64
C ASP A 162 13.75 -8.29 11.13
N ASN A 163 12.52 -8.65 11.48
CA ASN A 163 12.17 -9.01 12.83
C ASN A 163 12.28 -10.54 12.92
N PRO A 164 13.29 -11.08 13.63
CA PRO A 164 13.49 -12.52 13.76
C PRO A 164 12.39 -13.23 14.57
N GLU A 165 11.45 -12.49 15.17
CA GLU A 165 10.26 -13.02 15.85
C GLU A 165 8.95 -12.78 15.06
N GLY A 166 9.04 -12.25 13.83
CA GLY A 166 7.92 -11.69 13.08
C GLY A 166 7.09 -12.71 12.29
N ILE A 167 5.76 -12.55 12.36
CA ILE A 167 4.84 -13.03 11.31
C ILE A 167 5.37 -12.44 9.99
N PRO A 168 5.78 -13.25 8.99
CA PRO A 168 6.63 -12.71 7.93
C PRO A 168 5.91 -11.67 7.06
N ASP A 169 6.63 -10.56 6.82
CA ASP A 169 6.46 -9.59 5.71
C ASP A 169 5.13 -8.81 5.64
N VAL A 170 4.73 -8.21 6.76
CA VAL A 170 3.80 -7.08 6.75
C VAL A 170 4.65 -5.80 6.63
N CYS A 171 4.80 -5.20 5.44
CA CYS A 171 5.05 -3.74 5.45
C CYS A 171 3.86 -3.12 6.16
N THR A 172 4.13 -2.24 7.11
CA THR A 172 3.19 -1.93 8.18
C THR A 172 1.92 -1.32 7.65
N PHE A 173 0.88 -2.14 7.58
CA PHE A 173 -0.44 -1.63 7.31
C PHE A 173 -0.81 -0.69 8.45
N SER A 174 -1.29 0.49 8.12
CA SER A 174 -1.82 1.43 9.10
C SER A 174 -3.27 1.10 9.45
N LYS A 175 -3.96 0.49 8.50
CA LYS A 175 -5.39 0.22 8.50
C LYS A 175 -5.67 -1.07 7.75
N ALA A 176 -6.70 -1.79 8.16
CA ALA A 176 -7.24 -2.91 7.42
C ALA A 176 -8.77 -2.87 7.47
N LEU A 177 -9.43 -3.22 6.38
CA LEU A 177 -10.87 -3.48 6.34
C LEU A 177 -11.08 -4.95 6.01
N THR A 178 -11.69 -5.69 6.93
CA THR A 178 -12.03 -7.10 6.75
C THR A 178 -13.53 -7.27 6.62
N PHE A 179 -13.99 -8.05 5.64
CA PHE A 179 -15.41 -8.34 5.39
C PHE A 179 -15.55 -9.72 4.73
N THR A 180 -16.75 -10.29 4.74
CA THR A 180 -17.03 -11.51 3.99
C THR A 180 -17.41 -11.14 2.55
N ALA A 181 -16.90 -11.88 1.58
CA ALA A 181 -17.39 -11.83 0.20
C ALA A 181 -17.44 -13.25 -0.36
N GLY A 182 -18.63 -13.70 -0.73
CA GLY A 182 -18.88 -15.10 -1.08
C GLY A 182 -18.44 -16.06 0.03
N GLN A 183 -17.59 -17.03 -0.30
CA GLN A 183 -17.06 -18.02 0.66
C GLN A 183 -15.70 -17.64 1.27
N SER A 184 -15.23 -16.41 1.04
CA SER A 184 -13.92 -15.94 1.51
C SER A 184 -14.04 -14.79 2.48
N ILE A 185 -13.10 -14.74 3.42
CA ILE A 185 -12.83 -13.52 4.17
C ILE A 185 -11.89 -12.66 3.32
N VAL A 186 -12.31 -11.44 3.03
CA VAL A 186 -11.53 -10.48 2.26
C VAL A 186 -10.98 -9.44 3.21
N THR A 187 -9.67 -9.22 3.16
CA THR A 187 -9.00 -8.16 3.91
C THR A 187 -8.29 -7.20 2.97
N ILE A 188 -8.69 -5.93 2.98
CA ILE A 188 -8.02 -4.83 2.28
C ILE A 188 -7.13 -4.11 3.29
N SER A 189 -5.82 -4.22 3.13
CA SER A 189 -4.84 -3.63 4.03
C SER A 189 -4.15 -2.43 3.36
N VAL A 190 -4.10 -1.30 4.07
CA VAL A 190 -3.58 -0.02 3.57
C VAL A 190 -2.19 0.22 4.13
N ASP A 191 -1.25 0.56 3.26
CA ASP A 191 0.10 0.94 3.65
C ASP A 191 0.13 2.42 4.05
N GLY A 192 0.46 2.72 5.31
CA GLY A 192 0.56 4.11 5.79
C GLY A 192 -0.68 4.98 5.49
N GLY A 193 -0.48 6.19 4.97
CA GLY A 193 -1.58 7.10 4.59
C GLY A 193 -1.96 7.01 3.12
N HIS A 194 -1.59 5.93 2.41
CA HIS A 194 -1.69 5.90 0.96
C HIS A 194 -3.11 5.75 0.43
N ALA A 195 -4.06 5.23 1.20
CA ALA A 195 -5.47 5.19 0.85
C ALA A 195 -6.34 5.86 1.90
N SER A 196 -7.38 6.57 1.45
CA SER A 196 -8.44 7.08 2.30
C SER A 196 -9.44 5.98 2.63
N ASP A 197 -10.13 6.14 3.76
CA ASP A 197 -11.13 5.16 4.22
C ASP A 197 -12.28 5.02 3.20
N GLY A 198 -12.64 6.13 2.53
CA GLY A 198 -13.63 6.13 1.44
C GLY A 198 -13.21 5.30 0.23
N GLU A 199 -11.94 5.38 -0.20
CA GLU A 199 -11.40 4.54 -1.29
C GLU A 199 -11.47 3.05 -0.89
N VAL A 200 -11.05 2.72 0.33
CA VAL A 200 -11.05 1.33 0.83
C VAL A 200 -12.46 0.75 0.94
N ILE A 201 -13.42 1.52 1.47
CA ILE A 201 -14.83 1.10 1.58
C ILE A 201 -15.46 0.93 0.20
N ALA A 202 -15.16 1.83 -0.74
CA ALA A 202 -15.66 1.73 -2.11
C ALA A 202 -15.14 0.47 -2.81
N MET A 203 -13.85 0.16 -2.65
CA MET A 203 -13.27 -1.11 -3.14
C MET A 203 -13.96 -2.32 -2.52
N ALA A 204 -14.14 -2.34 -1.20
CA ALA A 204 -14.76 -3.45 -0.49
C ALA A 204 -16.19 -3.72 -0.99
N ARG A 205 -17.00 -2.67 -1.15
CA ARG A 205 -18.38 -2.79 -1.67
C ARG A 205 -18.41 -3.29 -3.12
N SER A 206 -17.46 -2.86 -3.95
CA SER A 206 -17.36 -3.32 -5.33
C SER A 206 -16.98 -4.81 -5.39
N ILE A 207 -16.05 -5.26 -4.55
CA ILE A 207 -15.65 -6.68 -4.46
C ILE A 207 -16.83 -7.53 -3.97
N GLU A 208 -17.47 -7.13 -2.86
CA GLU A 208 -18.61 -7.86 -2.29
C GLU A 208 -19.75 -7.97 -3.30
N GLY A 209 -20.16 -6.87 -3.93
CA GLY A 209 -21.23 -6.88 -4.92
C GLY A 209 -20.97 -7.82 -6.10
N GLN A 210 -19.74 -7.88 -6.61
CA GLN A 210 -19.37 -8.77 -7.70
C GLN A 210 -19.32 -10.25 -7.30
N MET A 211 -18.89 -10.54 -6.07
CA MET A 211 -18.75 -11.92 -5.60
C MET A 211 -20.09 -12.50 -5.16
N SER A 212 -20.96 -11.68 -4.55
CA SER A 212 -22.31 -12.08 -4.15
C SER A 212 -23.21 -12.37 -5.36
N GLN A 213 -23.14 -11.56 -6.43
CA GLN A 213 -23.91 -11.81 -7.66
C GLN A 213 -23.55 -13.13 -8.34
N LYS A 214 -22.27 -13.49 -8.36
CA LYS A 214 -21.80 -14.75 -8.97
C LYS A 214 -22.30 -16.01 -8.24
N ILE A 215 -22.70 -15.89 -6.97
CA ILE A 215 -23.29 -17.01 -6.22
C ILE A 215 -24.75 -17.17 -6.63
N ASP A 216 -25.52 -16.07 -6.65
CA ASP A 216 -26.93 -16.07 -7.04
C ASP A 216 -27.12 -16.63 -8.47
N ASP A 217 -26.21 -16.32 -9.40
CA ASP A 217 -26.26 -16.82 -10.79
C ASP A 217 -25.86 -18.31 -10.93
N SER A 218 -25.25 -18.91 -9.89
CA SER A 218 -24.80 -20.32 -9.92
C SER A 218 -25.80 -21.31 -9.33
N GLU A 219 -26.90 -20.82 -8.77
CA GLU A 219 -28.00 -21.61 -8.20
C GLU A 219 -29.22 -21.76 -9.15
N GLU A 220 -29.16 -21.21 -10.37
CA GLU A 220 -30.12 -21.46 -11.48
C GLU A 220 -29.63 -22.53 -12.46
#